data_AF-A0A1G7YPJ4-F1
#
_entry.id   AF-A0A1G7YPJ4-F1
#
_cell.length_a   1.000
_cell.length_b   1.000
_cell.length_c   1.000
_cell.angle_alpha   90.00
_cell.angle_beta   90.00
_cell.angle_gamma   90.00
#
_symmetry.space_group_name_H-M   'P 1'
#
loop_
_entity.id
_entity.type
_entity.pdbx_description
1 polymer ?
#
loop_
_entity_poly.entity_id
_entity_poly.type
_entity_poly.pdbx_seq_one_letter_code
_entity_poly.pdbx_strand_id
1 'polypeptide(L)'
;MSVTSKSILLLIFSATLIGCTVTPAQQSAVIFTEQTLQQDKSGQYSSLDKLMLYHDLLQEKNAFQLAWEYNYAKNHFKNNTDPESRLKYILLISLPNTVFTDTHTALDLLNSWPQDITLPPNLASFKKLLILLLTEQQIAKTHAKNLSQRLKASEEHAQTLQNRIDAIKSMEKNPIKNMEKNPIRRITP
;
A
#
# COMPACT_ATOMS: atom_id res chain seq x y z
N MET A 1 -1.03 -20.77 47.40
CA MET A 1 -0.31 -22.03 47.08
C MET A 1 -1.28 -23.00 46.41
N SER A 2 -0.74 -23.95 45.63
CA SER A 2 -1.38 -24.95 44.75
C SER A 2 -1.99 -24.40 43.43
N VAL A 3 -1.29 -24.32 42.30
CA VAL A 3 -0.58 -25.35 41.47
C VAL A 3 -1.55 -26.08 40.52
N THR A 4 -1.63 -25.56 39.28
CA THR A 4 -1.61 -26.30 37.99
C THR A 4 -2.79 -27.30 37.73
N SER A 5 -3.07 -27.87 36.55
CA SER A 5 -2.42 -27.95 35.26
C SER A 5 -3.38 -28.63 34.26
N LYS A 6 -3.40 -28.09 33.03
CA LYS A 6 -3.33 -28.78 31.72
C LYS A 6 -4.47 -29.63 31.15
N SER A 7 -4.58 -29.42 29.83
CA SER A 7 -4.79 -30.38 28.73
C SER A 7 -6.20 -30.90 28.46
N ILE A 8 -6.85 -30.46 27.37
CA ILE A 8 -6.72 -30.97 25.98
C ILE A 8 -7.24 -32.40 25.84
N LEU A 9 -8.45 -32.56 25.29
CA LEU A 9 -8.84 -33.51 24.21
C LEU A 9 -10.33 -33.24 23.87
N LEU A 10 -10.69 -32.63 22.75
CA LEU A 10 -10.86 -33.16 21.39
C LEU A 10 -12.11 -34.06 21.20
N LEU A 11 -13.00 -33.59 20.30
CA LEU A 11 -14.09 -34.26 19.56
C LEU A 11 -15.27 -34.87 20.33
N ILE A 12 -16.49 -34.45 19.95
CA ILE A 12 -17.46 -35.32 19.24
C ILE A 12 -18.43 -34.44 18.44
N PHE A 13 -18.48 -34.76 17.15
CA PHE A 13 -19.41 -34.30 16.13
C PHE A 13 -20.73 -35.06 16.32
N SER A 14 -21.88 -34.41 16.42
CA SER A 14 -23.19 -35.02 16.11
C SER A 14 -24.26 -33.94 15.90
N ALA A 15 -24.69 -33.84 14.66
CA ALA A 15 -25.79 -33.04 14.17
C ALA A 15 -27.13 -33.56 14.69
N THR A 16 -28.08 -32.66 15.00
CA THR A 16 -29.48 -32.83 14.64
C THR A 16 -30.12 -31.46 14.37
N LEU A 17 -30.77 -31.37 13.21
CA LEU A 17 -31.61 -30.26 12.78
C LEU A 17 -32.86 -30.18 13.65
N ILE A 18 -33.34 -28.97 13.96
CA ILE A 18 -34.74 -28.53 13.78
C ILE A 18 -34.71 -27.02 13.59
N GLY A 19 -35.36 -26.55 12.52
CA GLY A 19 -35.24 -25.20 12.01
C GLY A 19 -35.96 -24.12 12.82
N CYS A 20 -35.44 -22.91 12.67
CA CYS A 20 -36.22 -21.69 12.73
C CYS A 20 -36.12 -21.01 11.36
N THR A 21 -37.25 -20.99 10.68
CA THR A 21 -37.53 -20.18 9.50
C THR A 21 -37.47 -18.71 9.87
N VAL A 22 -36.35 -18.06 9.60
CA VAL A 22 -36.32 -16.64 9.28
C VAL A 22 -35.48 -16.55 8.03
N THR A 23 -36.14 -16.43 6.89
CA THR A 23 -35.50 -16.06 5.63
C THR A 23 -34.94 -14.66 5.85
N PRO A 24 -33.62 -14.43 5.97
CA PRO A 24 -33.13 -13.13 5.59
C PRO A 24 -33.36 -13.10 4.09
N ALA A 25 -34.15 -12.14 3.61
CA ALA A 25 -34.08 -11.74 2.23
C ALA A 25 -32.59 -11.68 1.89
N GLN A 26 -32.17 -12.56 0.99
CA GLN A 26 -30.84 -12.60 0.45
C GLN A 26 -30.68 -11.25 -0.25
N GLN A 27 -30.22 -10.25 0.50
CA GLN A 27 -29.43 -9.18 -0.05
C GLN A 27 -28.19 -9.88 -0.58
N SER A 28 -28.34 -10.45 -1.78
CA SER A 28 -27.25 -10.54 -2.72
C SER A 28 -26.57 -9.19 -2.62
N ALA A 29 -25.41 -9.17 -1.97
CA ALA A 29 -24.54 -8.01 -2.04
C ALA A 29 -24.47 -7.72 -3.53
N VAL A 30 -25.12 -6.63 -3.94
CA VAL A 30 -25.05 -6.14 -5.31
C VAL A 30 -23.57 -5.84 -5.45
N ILE A 31 -22.82 -6.78 -6.02
CA ILE A 31 -21.49 -6.53 -6.49
C ILE A 31 -21.74 -5.44 -7.51
N PHE A 32 -21.39 -4.20 -7.15
CA PHE A 32 -21.45 -3.05 -8.03
C PHE A 32 -20.31 -3.20 -9.04
N THR A 33 -20.48 -4.19 -9.91
CA THR A 33 -19.79 -4.33 -11.17
C THR A 33 -20.42 -3.37 -12.16
N GLU A 34 -19.60 -2.94 -13.10
CA GLU A 34 -19.90 -2.12 -14.28
C GLU A 34 -21.21 -2.49 -15.02
N GLN A 35 -21.71 -3.72 -14.80
CA GLN A 35 -22.97 -4.22 -15.33
C GLN A 35 -24.20 -3.38 -14.91
N THR A 36 -24.16 -2.72 -13.75
CA THR A 36 -25.31 -1.91 -13.29
C THR A 36 -25.38 -0.52 -13.96
N LEU A 37 -24.28 -0.03 -14.54
CA LEU A 37 -24.23 1.30 -15.18
C LEU A 37 -24.56 1.24 -16.69
N GLN A 38 -24.46 0.07 -17.30
CA GLN A 38 -24.54 -0.09 -18.76
C GLN A 38 -25.95 0.09 -19.34
N GLN A 39 -27.02 0.06 -18.54
CA GLN A 39 -28.36 -0.11 -19.10
C GLN A 39 -29.15 1.18 -19.36
N ASP A 40 -28.75 2.36 -18.85
CA ASP A 40 -29.65 3.54 -18.92
C ASP A 40 -29.15 4.79 -19.66
N LYS A 41 -27.82 4.97 -19.92
CA LYS A 41 -27.31 6.23 -20.54
C LYS A 41 -26.06 6.09 -21.42
N SER A 42 -25.87 4.96 -22.11
CA SER A 42 -24.62 4.70 -22.87
C SER A 42 -24.36 5.63 -24.06
N GLY A 43 -25.35 6.42 -24.51
CA GLY A 43 -25.25 7.32 -25.66
C GLY A 43 -24.85 8.78 -25.36
N GLN A 44 -24.77 9.21 -24.10
CA GLN A 44 -24.64 10.65 -23.77
C GLN A 44 -23.25 11.10 -23.29
N TYR A 45 -22.35 10.17 -22.96
CA TYR A 45 -21.05 10.46 -22.35
C TYR A 45 -19.89 10.21 -23.31
N SER A 46 -18.94 11.15 -23.38
CA SER A 46 -17.69 10.94 -24.10
C SER A 46 -16.84 9.87 -23.41
N SER A 47 -15.87 9.29 -24.13
CA SER A 47 -14.96 8.28 -23.54
C SER A 47 -14.15 8.82 -22.36
N LEU A 48 -13.86 10.12 -22.32
CA LEU A 48 -13.20 10.74 -21.17
C LEU A 48 -14.16 10.82 -19.98
N ASP A 49 -15.42 11.20 -20.20
CA ASP A 49 -16.42 11.27 -19.12
C ASP A 49 -16.62 9.90 -18.47
N LYS A 50 -16.68 8.83 -19.27
CA LYS A 50 -16.75 7.45 -18.78
C LYS A 50 -15.54 7.09 -17.91
N LEU A 51 -14.35 7.53 -18.30
CA LEU A 51 -13.13 7.28 -17.54
C LEU A 51 -13.10 8.06 -16.22
N MET A 52 -13.60 9.30 -16.20
CA MET A 52 -13.70 10.11 -14.99
C MET A 52 -14.76 9.55 -14.03
N LEU A 53 -15.93 9.15 -14.54
CA LEU A 53 -16.93 8.45 -13.75
C LEU A 53 -16.38 7.14 -13.17
N TYR A 54 -15.62 6.39 -13.96
CA TYR A 54 -14.96 5.18 -13.48
C TYR A 54 -13.95 5.51 -12.37
N HIS A 55 -13.15 6.58 -12.52
CA HIS A 55 -12.26 7.04 -11.45
C HIS A 55 -13.01 7.32 -10.14
N ASP A 56 -14.13 8.06 -10.22
CA ASP A 56 -14.92 8.42 -9.04
C ASP A 56 -15.49 7.18 -8.36
N LEU A 57 -15.99 6.21 -9.14
CA LEU A 57 -16.44 4.92 -8.63
C LEU A 57 -15.33 4.12 -7.93
N LEU A 58 -14.08 4.22 -8.39
CA LEU A 58 -12.96 3.57 -7.72
C LEU A 58 -12.70 4.16 -6.32
N GLN A 59 -12.94 5.45 -6.12
CA GLN A 59 -12.75 6.10 -4.81
C GLN A 59 -13.82 5.67 -3.79
N GLU A 60 -15.01 5.29 -4.25
CA GLU A 60 -16.10 4.82 -3.39
C GLU A 60 -15.97 3.35 -2.99
N LYS A 61 -15.18 2.57 -3.74
CA LYS A 61 -15.01 1.12 -3.51
C LYS A 61 -14.14 0.86 -2.27
N ASN A 62 -14.53 -0.16 -1.51
CA ASN A 62 -13.68 -0.67 -0.44
C ASN A 62 -12.56 -1.58 -0.98
N ALA A 63 -11.61 -1.94 -0.10
CA ALA A 63 -10.43 -2.73 -0.49
C ALA A 63 -10.76 -4.07 -1.16
N PHE A 64 -11.82 -4.76 -0.73
CA PHE A 64 -12.24 -6.02 -1.34
C PHE A 64 -12.80 -5.82 -2.75
N GLN A 65 -13.67 -4.81 -2.92
CA GLN A 65 -14.23 -4.45 -4.22
C GLN A 65 -13.15 -3.99 -5.20
N LEU A 66 -12.17 -3.22 -4.73
CA LEU A 66 -11.01 -2.80 -5.52
C LEU A 66 -10.14 -3.99 -5.95
N ALA A 67 -9.88 -4.94 -5.05
CA ALA A 67 -9.14 -6.15 -5.40
C ALA A 67 -9.89 -7.01 -6.43
N TRP A 68 -11.21 -7.10 -6.32
CA TRP A 68 -12.04 -7.80 -7.31
C TRP A 68 -11.97 -7.10 -8.68
N GLU A 69 -12.15 -5.77 -8.70
CA GLU A 69 -12.05 -4.95 -9.92
C GLU A 69 -10.67 -5.10 -10.58
N TYR A 70 -9.60 -5.14 -9.78
CA TYR A 70 -8.25 -5.35 -10.28
C TYR A 70 -8.09 -6.69 -10.99
N ASN A 71 -8.57 -7.77 -10.39
CA ASN A 71 -8.49 -9.09 -11.01
C ASN A 71 -9.30 -9.15 -12.31
N TYR A 72 -10.48 -8.53 -12.33
CA TYR A 72 -11.29 -8.42 -13.54
C TYR A 72 -10.57 -7.63 -14.64
N ALA A 73 -10.16 -6.39 -14.35
CA ALA A 73 -9.49 -5.51 -15.30
C ALA A 73 -8.16 -6.09 -15.82
N LYS A 74 -7.40 -6.78 -14.97
CA LYS A 74 -6.16 -7.45 -15.38
C LYS A 74 -6.39 -8.49 -16.47
N ASN A 75 -7.49 -9.23 -16.39
CA ASN A 75 -7.81 -10.29 -17.33
C ASN A 75 -8.53 -9.78 -18.58
N HIS A 76 -9.36 -8.74 -18.45
CA HIS A 76 -10.26 -8.28 -19.52
C HIS A 76 -9.82 -6.99 -20.21
N PHE A 77 -9.09 -6.13 -19.53
CA PHE A 77 -8.79 -4.77 -20.00
C PHE A 77 -7.33 -4.56 -20.37
N LYS A 78 -6.38 -5.22 -19.70
CA LYS A 78 -4.93 -5.00 -19.90
C LYS A 78 -4.49 -5.05 -21.38
N ASN A 79 -4.94 -6.07 -22.11
CA ASN A 79 -4.58 -6.32 -23.51
C ASN A 79 -5.75 -6.08 -24.47
N ASN A 80 -6.77 -5.34 -24.05
CA ASN A 80 -7.94 -5.06 -24.87
C ASN A 80 -7.56 -4.12 -26.04
N THR A 81 -8.26 -4.23 -27.16
CA THR A 81 -8.10 -3.31 -28.30
C THR A 81 -8.84 -1.98 -28.06
N ASP A 82 -9.80 -1.96 -27.14
CA ASP A 82 -10.51 -0.75 -26.73
C ASP A 82 -9.61 0.17 -25.85
N PRO A 83 -9.35 1.42 -26.27
CA PRO A 83 -8.49 2.34 -25.53
C PRO A 83 -9.06 2.73 -24.16
N GLU A 84 -10.39 2.81 -24.02
CA GLU A 84 -11.04 3.15 -22.76
C GLU A 84 -10.78 2.06 -21.71
N SER A 85 -11.02 0.81 -22.07
CA SER A 85 -10.75 -0.37 -21.23
C SER A 85 -9.29 -0.40 -20.75
N ARG A 86 -8.33 -0.22 -21.67
CA ARG A 86 -6.90 -0.18 -21.29
C ARG A 86 -6.58 0.94 -20.31
N LEU A 87 -7.14 2.14 -20.54
CA LEU A 87 -6.97 3.27 -19.63
C LEU A 87 -7.61 3.01 -18.25
N LYS A 88 -8.76 2.32 -18.18
CA LYS A 88 -9.35 1.89 -16.90
C LYS A 88 -8.43 0.98 -16.12
N TYR A 89 -7.79 0.02 -16.77
CA TYR A 89 -6.78 -0.84 -16.14
C TYR A 89 -5.59 -0.03 -15.63
N ILE A 90 -5.05 0.87 -16.46
CA ILE A 90 -3.91 1.71 -16.08
C ILE A 90 -4.25 2.61 -14.88
N LEU A 91 -5.44 3.21 -14.88
CA LEU A 91 -5.91 4.04 -13.78
C LEU A 91 -6.00 3.24 -12.49
N LEU A 92 -6.50 2.01 -12.55
CA LEU A 92 -6.63 1.13 -11.40
C LEU A 92 -5.27 0.80 -10.77
N ILE A 93 -4.28 0.41 -11.57
CA ILE A 93 -2.91 0.14 -11.07
C ILE A 93 -2.15 1.42 -10.68
N SER A 94 -2.69 2.60 -11.00
CA SER A 94 -2.14 3.90 -10.61
C SER A 94 -2.69 4.41 -9.28
N LEU A 95 -3.75 3.79 -8.74
CA LEU A 95 -4.37 4.21 -7.49
C LEU A 95 -3.34 4.18 -6.33
N PRO A 96 -3.31 5.19 -5.45
CA PRO A 96 -2.46 5.15 -4.27
C PRO A 96 -3.01 4.16 -3.21
N ASN A 97 -2.14 3.71 -2.31
CA ASN A 97 -2.51 2.94 -1.11
C ASN A 97 -3.21 1.59 -1.38
N THR A 98 -3.00 0.99 -2.55
CA THR A 98 -3.49 -0.37 -2.84
C THR A 98 -2.33 -1.35 -2.96
N VAL A 99 -2.61 -2.64 -2.74
CA VAL A 99 -1.59 -3.70 -2.86
C VAL A 99 -1.17 -3.97 -4.30
N PHE A 100 -2.00 -3.56 -5.26
CA PHE A 100 -1.78 -3.74 -6.69
C PHE A 100 -1.31 -2.45 -7.39
N THR A 101 -1.00 -1.40 -6.62
CA THR A 101 -0.41 -0.17 -7.15
C THR A 101 0.94 -0.47 -7.78
N ASP A 102 1.07 -0.18 -9.06
CA ASP A 102 2.31 -0.31 -9.81
C ASP A 102 2.45 0.85 -10.79
N THR A 103 3.04 1.94 -10.29
CA THR A 103 3.31 3.16 -11.08
C THR A 103 4.25 2.89 -12.24
N HIS A 104 5.20 1.94 -12.11
CA HIS A 104 6.14 1.61 -13.17
C HIS A 104 5.44 0.93 -14.34
N THR A 105 4.68 -0.13 -14.05
CA THR A 105 3.88 -0.81 -15.08
C THR A 105 2.86 0.12 -15.72
N ALA A 106 2.24 1.03 -14.95
CA ALA A 106 1.34 2.03 -15.49
C ALA A 106 2.03 2.95 -16.51
N LEU A 107 3.20 3.48 -16.17
CA LEU A 107 4.01 4.31 -17.06
C LEU A 107 4.47 3.54 -18.30
N ASP A 108 4.91 2.29 -18.15
CA ASP A 108 5.31 1.45 -19.27
C ASP A 108 4.17 1.27 -20.26
N LEU A 109 2.97 0.94 -19.79
CA LEU A 109 1.77 0.76 -20.64
C LEU A 109 1.34 2.06 -21.34
N LEU A 110 1.50 3.20 -20.68
CA LEU A 110 1.21 4.49 -21.30
C LEU A 110 2.26 4.86 -22.36
N ASN A 111 3.54 4.65 -22.08
CA ASN A 111 4.62 5.00 -23.01
C ASN A 111 4.69 4.03 -24.20
N SER A 112 4.49 2.74 -23.98
CA SER A 112 4.48 1.68 -25.00
C SER A 112 3.09 1.45 -25.61
N TRP A 113 2.36 2.55 -25.86
CA TRP A 113 1.00 2.44 -26.37
C TRP A 113 0.96 1.85 -27.79
N PRO A 114 0.14 0.83 -28.05
CA PRO A 114 0.14 0.17 -29.36
C PRO A 114 -0.35 1.06 -30.49
N GLN A 115 0.36 0.99 -31.62
CA GLN A 115 0.15 1.86 -32.79
C GLN A 115 -1.15 1.54 -33.54
N ASP A 116 -1.66 0.32 -33.39
CA ASP A 116 -2.92 -0.16 -33.95
C ASP A 116 -4.16 0.42 -33.25
N ILE A 117 -4.00 0.99 -32.05
CA ILE A 117 -5.10 1.57 -31.28
C ILE A 117 -5.11 3.09 -31.41
N THR A 118 -6.11 3.60 -32.12
CA THR A 118 -6.33 5.05 -32.28
C THR A 118 -6.95 5.65 -31.02
N LEU A 119 -6.32 6.70 -30.49
CA LEU A 119 -6.87 7.46 -29.36
C LEU A 119 -7.65 8.70 -29.85
N PRO A 120 -8.89 8.88 -29.38
CA PRO A 120 -9.58 10.17 -29.46
C PRO A 120 -8.72 11.30 -28.88
N PRO A 121 -8.79 12.54 -29.41
CA PRO A 121 -7.93 13.65 -28.99
C PRO A 121 -7.98 13.96 -27.48
N ASN A 122 -9.16 13.84 -26.86
CA ASN A 122 -9.34 14.02 -25.42
C ASN A 122 -8.60 12.95 -24.61
N LEU A 123 -8.69 11.68 -25.01
CA LEU A 123 -7.96 10.58 -24.36
C LEU A 123 -6.45 10.66 -24.61
N ALA A 124 -6.03 11.12 -25.79
CA ALA A 124 -4.61 11.36 -26.08
C ALA A 124 -4.01 12.45 -25.17
N SER A 125 -4.74 13.54 -24.94
CA SER A 125 -4.33 14.58 -23.99
C SER A 125 -4.34 14.08 -22.55
N PHE A 126 -5.39 13.35 -22.16
CA PHE A 126 -5.48 12.73 -20.83
C PHE A 126 -4.32 11.78 -20.56
N LYS A 127 -3.98 10.92 -21.52
CA LYS A 127 -2.82 10.02 -21.46
C LYS A 127 -1.52 10.80 -21.18
N LYS A 128 -1.28 11.91 -21.87
CA LYS A 128 -0.08 12.75 -21.66
C LYS A 128 -0.05 13.33 -20.25
N LEU A 129 -1.19 13.82 -19.75
CA LEU A 129 -1.31 14.33 -18.38
C LEU A 129 -1.05 13.22 -17.35
N LEU A 130 -1.57 12.02 -17.59
CA LEU A 130 -1.36 10.88 -16.71
C LEU A 130 0.12 10.45 -16.68
N ILE A 131 0.80 10.44 -17.83
CA ILE A 131 2.25 10.18 -17.89
C ILE A 131 3.01 11.21 -17.05
N LEU A 132 2.70 12.51 -17.20
CA LEU A 132 3.35 13.57 -16.44
C LEU A 132 3.16 13.36 -14.93
N LEU A 133 1.90 13.16 -14.50
CA LEU A 133 1.55 12.97 -13.10
C LEU A 133 2.25 11.75 -12.48
N LEU A 134 2.23 10.61 -13.16
CA LEU A 134 2.84 9.38 -12.65
C LEU A 134 4.38 9.47 -12.60
N THR A 135 4.98 10.19 -13.56
CA THR A 135 6.42 10.44 -13.57
C THR A 135 6.82 11.30 -12.37
N GLU A 136 6.11 12.40 -12.12
CA GLU A 136 6.33 13.25 -10.96
C GLU A 136 6.12 12.47 -9.65
N GLN A 137 5.08 11.64 -9.57
CA GLN A 137 4.84 10.79 -8.40
C GLN A 137 5.99 9.81 -8.15
N GLN A 138 6.55 9.20 -9.20
CA GLN A 138 7.69 8.27 -9.08
C GLN A 138 8.96 8.99 -8.62
N ILE A 139 9.22 10.19 -9.15
CA ILE A 139 10.32 11.05 -8.72
C ILE A 139 10.15 11.42 -7.25
N ALA A 140 8.98 11.91 -6.85
CA ALA A 140 8.68 12.28 -5.47
C ALA A 140 8.84 11.10 -4.48
N LYS A 141 8.35 9.90 -4.83
CA LYS A 141 8.54 8.68 -4.04
C LYS A 141 10.02 8.34 -3.86
N THR A 142 10.82 8.49 -4.92
CA THR A 142 12.26 8.24 -4.89
C THR A 142 12.98 9.24 -3.98
N HIS A 143 12.66 10.52 -4.08
CA HIS A 143 13.19 11.55 -3.18
C HIS A 143 12.82 11.30 -1.72
N ALA A 144 11.55 10.98 -1.43
CA ALA A 144 11.10 10.66 -0.08
C ALA A 144 11.86 9.47 0.52
N LYS A 145 12.08 8.41 -0.28
CA LYS A 145 12.88 7.24 0.14
C LYS A 145 14.33 7.64 0.45
N ASN A 146 14.97 8.43 -0.40
CA ASN A 146 16.34 8.90 -0.18
C ASN A 146 16.45 9.74 1.10
N LEU A 147 15.52 10.69 1.29
CA LEU A 147 15.48 11.53 2.49
C LEU A 147 15.30 10.70 3.77
N SER A 148 14.40 9.71 3.75
CA SER A 148 14.19 8.79 4.87
C SER A 148 15.46 8.00 5.21
N GLN A 149 16.19 7.51 4.20
CA GLN A 149 17.47 6.81 4.41
C GLN A 149 18.54 7.72 5.01
N ARG A 150 18.64 8.97 4.52
CA ARG A 150 19.59 9.95 5.06
C ARG A 150 19.27 10.34 6.49
N LEU A 151 17.99 10.48 6.82
CA LEU A 151 17.53 10.77 8.18
C LEU A 151 17.90 9.63 9.14
N LYS A 152 17.62 8.38 8.75
CA LYS A 152 18.02 7.20 9.54
C LYS A 152 19.54 7.13 9.78
N ALA A 153 20.35 7.34 8.74
CA ALA A 153 21.80 7.36 8.87
C ALA A 153 22.29 8.49 9.79
N SER A 154 21.64 9.66 9.74
CA SER A 154 21.93 10.78 10.63
C SER A 154 21.58 10.47 12.08
N GLU A 155 20.45 9.81 12.34
CA GLU A 155 20.04 9.37 13.68
C GLU A 155 21.01 8.35 14.26
N GLU A 156 21.43 7.35 13.48
CA GLU A 156 22.43 6.35 13.89
C GLU A 156 23.78 6.98 14.24
N HIS A 157 24.21 7.97 13.45
CA HIS A 157 25.43 8.72 13.72
C HIS A 157 25.31 9.56 15.00
N ALA A 158 24.19 10.25 15.21
CA ALA A 158 23.93 11.03 16.42
C ALA A 158 23.90 10.13 17.67
N GLN A 159 23.24 8.97 17.60
CA GLN A 159 23.21 7.99 18.70
C GLN A 159 24.61 7.46 19.01
N THR A 160 25.42 7.19 17.99
CA THR A 160 26.81 6.75 18.17
C THR A 160 27.64 7.83 18.88
N LEU A 161 27.47 9.09 18.49
CA LEU A 161 28.17 10.20 19.12
C LEU A 161 27.73 10.38 20.58
N GLN A 162 26.42 10.27 20.85
CA GLN A 162 25.88 10.34 22.21
C GLN A 162 26.47 9.22 23.09
N ASN A 163 26.50 7.98 22.58
CA ASN A 163 27.11 6.85 23.30
C ASN A 163 28.60 7.09 23.61
N ARG A 164 29.34 7.73 22.70
CA ARG A 164 30.76 8.09 22.94
C ARG A 164 30.89 9.19 23.99
N ILE A 165 30.04 10.21 23.94
CA ILE A 165 30.00 11.28 24.95
C ILE A 165 29.71 10.68 26.34
N ASP A 166 28.73 9.80 26.44
CA ASP A 166 28.36 9.15 27.70
C ASP A 166 29.47 8.25 28.24
N ALA A 167 30.15 7.51 27.34
CA ALA A 167 31.33 6.73 27.71
C ALA A 167 32.44 7.62 28.28
N ILE A 168 32.79 8.72 27.61
CA ILE A 168 33.79 9.68 28.09
C ILE A 168 33.39 10.26 29.45
N LYS A 169 32.14 10.71 29.59
CA LYS A 169 31.61 11.27 30.85
C LYS A 169 31.65 10.25 31.99
N SER A 170 31.42 8.98 31.70
CA SER A 170 31.53 7.90 32.70
C SER A 170 32.98 7.62 33.11
N MET A 171 33.93 7.78 32.19
CA MET A 171 35.37 7.68 32.47
C MET A 171 35.82 8.85 33.34
N GLU A 172 35.36 10.07 33.07
CA GLU A 172 35.67 11.28 33.86
C GLU A 172 35.06 11.27 35.28
N LYS A 173 33.94 10.58 35.50
CA LYS A 173 33.34 10.40 36.84
C LYS A 173 34.02 9.33 37.69
N ASN A 174 34.73 8.37 37.10
CA ASN A 174 35.38 7.26 37.82
C ASN A 174 36.83 7.45 38.31
N PRO A 175 37.58 8.55 38.11
CA PRO A 175 38.96 8.65 38.58
C PRO A 175 39.04 8.78 40.12
N ILE A 176 38.00 9.31 40.77
CA ILE A 176 37.99 9.51 42.24
C ILE A 176 37.79 8.20 43.01
N LYS A 177 37.01 7.25 42.48
CA LYS A 177 36.72 5.97 43.14
C LYS A 177 37.92 5.00 43.17
N ASN A 178 38.88 5.18 42.25
CA ASN A 178 40.10 4.38 42.19
C ASN A 178 41.26 4.98 43.02
N MET A 179 41.25 6.29 43.31
CA MET A 179 42.20 6.89 44.25
C MET A 179 41.83 6.60 45.72
N GLU A 180 40.55 6.41 46.04
CA GLU A 180 40.10 6.06 47.40
C GLU A 180 40.39 4.59 47.79
N LYS A 181 40.54 3.69 46.81
CA LYS A 181 40.80 2.25 47.06
C LYS A 181 42.26 1.84 47.15
N ASN A 182 43.21 2.74 46.89
CA ASN A 182 44.63 2.43 46.97
C ASN A 182 45.34 3.50 47.81
N PRO A 183 45.28 3.45 49.16
CA PRO A 183 46.09 4.32 49.99
C PRO A 183 47.56 4.03 49.67
N ILE A 184 48.28 5.07 49.24
CA ILE A 184 49.72 5.03 49.01
C ILE A 184 50.36 4.46 50.28
N ARG A 185 50.87 3.21 50.21
CA ARG A 185 51.66 2.63 51.29
C ARG A 185 52.92 3.48 51.42
N ARG A 186 52.91 4.35 52.43
CA ARG A 186 54.06 5.14 52.84
C ARG A 186 55.13 4.15 53.31
N ILE A 187 56.20 4.00 52.53
CA ILE A 187 57.38 3.26 52.94
C ILE A 187 58.13 4.20 53.88
N THR A 188 58.02 3.95 55.18
CA THR A 188 58.83 4.62 56.22
C THR A 188 60.18 3.89 56.35
N PRO A 189 61.26 4.63 56.67
CA PRO A 189 62.65 4.21 56.49
C PRO A 189 63.12 3.10 57.44
#